data_AF-A0A8J4G729-F1
#
_entry.id   AF-A0A8J4G729-F1
#
_cell.length_a   1.000
_cell.length_b   1.000
_cell.length_c   1.000
_cell.angle_alpha   90.00
_cell.angle_beta   90.00
_cell.angle_gamma   90.00
#
_symmetry.space_group_name_H-M   'P 1'
#
loop_
_entity.id
_entity.type
_entity.pdbx_description
1 polymer ?
#
loop_
_entity_poly.entity_id
_entity_poly.type
_entity_poly.pdbx_seq_one_letter_code
_entity_poly.pdbx_strand_id
1 'polypeptide(L)'
;LTNKMARKAFFAIAALALAWAACVNSQEYNAEDYDAAFGEQTGIFPAFPYRDCATKIGAYRFSPVAKQYPGGKYCFIIKVQSQNCTNSCCSADLNKIEFNVSDSCIIQPAPEVKATINGIYTRVGPAFAYPVNGRNGSAILRLTQLGLNLTTAADAEVCLTLKTNRLGKGCATLEQLCVPPP
;
A
#
# COMPACT_ATOMS: atom_id res chain seq x y z
N LEU A 1 73.65 -49.23 13.79
CA LEU A 1 72.71 -48.25 14.40
C LEU A 1 71.36 -48.38 13.67
N THR A 2 70.68 -49.53 13.70
CA THR A 2 69.64 -49.92 14.69
C THR A 2 68.67 -48.79 15.07
N ASN A 3 67.45 -48.82 14.51
CA ASN A 3 66.27 -49.05 15.33
C ASN A 3 65.07 -49.60 14.53
N LYS A 4 64.50 -50.66 15.09
CA LYS A 4 63.27 -51.37 14.71
C LYS A 4 62.07 -50.73 15.42
N MET A 5 60.86 -51.18 15.01
CA MET A 5 59.57 -51.16 15.74
C MET A 5 58.80 -49.81 15.71
N ALA A 6 57.47 -49.74 15.58
CA ALA A 6 56.42 -50.75 15.73
C ALA A 6 55.15 -50.39 14.91
N ARG A 7 54.40 -51.44 14.56
CA ARG A 7 52.98 -51.42 14.17
C ARG A 7 52.09 -50.79 15.25
N LYS A 8 51.02 -50.10 14.85
CA LYS A 8 49.66 -50.05 15.46
C LYS A 8 48.78 -49.15 14.58
N ALA A 9 47.85 -49.71 13.81
CA ALA A 9 46.48 -50.06 14.19
C ALA A 9 45.49 -48.88 14.01
N PHE A 10 44.54 -49.12 13.11
CA PHE A 10 43.29 -48.42 12.82
C PHE A 10 42.68 -47.63 13.98
N PHE A 11 42.26 -46.39 13.71
CA PHE A 11 40.94 -45.90 14.11
C PHE A 11 40.37 -44.99 13.02
N ALA A 12 39.18 -45.34 12.55
CA ALA A 12 38.40 -44.63 11.57
C ALA A 12 37.72 -43.41 12.20
N ILE A 13 37.84 -42.23 11.58
CA ILE A 13 36.83 -41.18 11.64
C ILE A 13 36.77 -40.53 10.25
N ALA A 14 35.89 -41.05 9.40
CA ALA A 14 35.47 -40.37 8.18
C ALA A 14 34.41 -39.32 8.57
N ALA A 15 34.83 -38.07 8.75
CA ALA A 15 33.92 -36.96 8.99
C ALA A 15 33.71 -36.16 7.69
N LEU A 16 32.47 -36.24 7.21
CA LEU A 16 31.68 -35.24 6.48
C LEU A 16 32.39 -34.28 5.51
N ALA A 17 32.01 -34.39 4.22
CA ALA A 17 31.49 -33.25 3.45
C ALA A 17 30.77 -33.77 2.19
N LEU A 18 29.50 -34.19 2.35
CA LEU A 18 28.59 -34.33 1.23
C LEU A 18 27.89 -33.00 0.96
N ALA A 19 27.61 -32.79 -0.32
CA ALA A 19 26.68 -31.84 -0.92
C ALA A 19 27.20 -30.41 -1.15
N TRP A 20 27.91 -30.23 -2.26
CA TRP A 20 27.59 -29.13 -3.17
C TRP A 20 26.42 -29.57 -4.05
N ALA A 21 25.22 -29.13 -3.71
CA ALA A 21 24.09 -29.11 -4.63
C ALA A 21 23.40 -27.75 -4.45
N ALA A 22 23.36 -27.01 -5.56
CA ALA A 22 22.82 -25.67 -5.64
C ALA A 22 21.37 -25.61 -5.16
N CYS A 23 21.08 -24.66 -4.28
CA CYS A 23 19.83 -23.93 -4.31
C CYS A 23 20.19 -22.48 -4.06
N VAL A 24 19.84 -21.64 -5.03
CA VAL A 24 19.61 -20.21 -4.85
C VAL A 24 19.00 -20.02 -3.46
N ASN A 25 19.69 -19.37 -2.54
CA ASN A 25 19.02 -18.85 -1.35
C ASN A 25 18.05 -17.79 -1.88
N SER A 26 16.80 -18.19 -2.12
CA SER A 26 15.68 -17.29 -2.02
C SER A 26 15.90 -16.54 -0.72
N GLN A 27 16.14 -15.23 -0.81
CA GLN A 27 16.24 -14.39 0.39
C GLN A 27 15.03 -14.74 1.25
N GLU A 28 15.33 -15.33 2.39
CA GLU A 28 14.41 -15.55 3.47
C GLU A 28 13.82 -14.17 3.77
N TYR A 29 12.59 -13.96 3.31
CA TYR A 29 11.87 -12.72 3.51
C TYR A 29 11.60 -12.66 5.01
N ASN A 30 12.46 -11.95 5.74
CA ASN A 30 12.27 -11.67 7.15
C ASN A 30 10.86 -11.12 7.36
N ALA A 31 10.04 -11.89 8.07
CA ALA A 31 8.67 -11.58 8.42
C ALA A 31 8.55 -10.48 9.50
N GLU A 32 9.61 -9.70 9.72
CA GLU A 32 9.72 -8.69 10.78
C GLU A 32 9.48 -7.25 10.28
N ASP A 33 9.22 -7.06 8.97
CA ASP A 33 8.93 -5.73 8.37
C ASP A 33 7.42 -5.49 8.17
N TYR A 34 6.57 -6.20 8.92
CA TYR A 34 5.12 -6.03 8.92
C TYR A 34 4.64 -5.46 10.27
N ASP A 35 4.16 -4.21 10.20
CA ASP A 35 3.35 -3.48 11.18
C ASP A 35 3.74 -3.50 12.66
N ALA A 36 4.15 -2.32 13.16
CA ALA A 36 3.54 -1.83 14.39
C ALA A 36 2.16 -1.28 14.00
N ALA A 37 1.12 -2.09 14.18
CA ALA A 37 -0.26 -1.74 13.86
C ALA A 37 -0.65 -0.44 14.57
N PHE A 38 -0.81 0.66 13.83
CA PHE A 38 -1.60 1.79 14.31
C PHE A 38 -3.08 1.52 14.01
N GLY A 39 -3.59 0.43 14.62
CA GLY A 39 -4.99 0.04 14.65
C GLY A 39 -5.65 -0.28 13.32
N GLU A 40 -6.73 -1.06 13.38
CA GLU A 40 -7.75 -1.06 12.32
C GLU A 40 -8.31 0.37 12.15
N GLN A 41 -8.85 0.70 10.97
CA GLN A 41 -9.56 1.98 10.77
C GLN A 41 -10.65 2.09 11.84
N THR A 42 -10.72 3.24 12.50
CA THR A 42 -11.71 3.50 13.57
C THR A 42 -12.67 4.60 13.13
N GLY A 43 -13.94 4.51 13.51
CA GLY A 43 -14.98 5.46 13.12
C GLY A 43 -16.00 4.90 12.13
N ILE A 44 -16.67 5.76 11.36
CA ILE A 44 -17.84 5.39 10.55
C ILE A 44 -17.52 4.55 9.29
N PHE A 45 -16.24 4.48 8.88
CA PHE A 45 -15.79 3.72 7.70
C PHE A 45 -14.65 2.75 8.03
N PRO A 46 -14.90 1.69 8.83
CA PRO A 46 -13.85 0.79 9.30
C PRO A 46 -13.19 -0.04 8.18
N ALA A 47 -13.78 -0.08 6.98
CA ALA A 47 -13.28 -0.86 5.85
C ALA A 47 -12.46 -0.04 4.84
N PHE A 48 -12.24 1.25 5.06
CA PHE A 48 -11.61 2.13 4.07
C PHE A 48 -10.26 2.69 4.51
N PRO A 49 -9.18 2.57 3.71
CA PRO A 49 -9.10 1.83 2.45
C PRO A 49 -8.87 0.33 2.69
N TYR A 50 -9.59 -0.51 1.94
CA TYR A 50 -9.37 -1.97 1.98
C TYR A 50 -7.99 -2.30 1.40
N ARG A 51 -7.16 -2.99 2.18
CA ARG A 51 -5.80 -3.43 1.79
C ARG A 51 -5.68 -4.94 2.01
N ASP A 52 -5.47 -5.68 0.93
CA ASP A 52 -5.24 -7.14 0.94
C ASP A 52 -3.93 -7.52 0.21
N CYS A 53 -2.98 -6.59 0.20
CA CYS A 53 -1.66 -6.80 -0.41
C CYS A 53 -0.57 -6.42 0.60
N ALA A 54 0.38 -7.32 0.80
CA ALA A 54 1.64 -7.07 1.50
C ALA A 54 2.50 -6.10 0.67
N THR A 55 2.18 -4.80 0.71
CA THR A 55 3.10 -3.79 0.17
C THR A 55 4.24 -3.63 1.15
N LYS A 56 5.48 -3.56 0.68
CA LYS A 56 6.59 -3.05 1.51
C LYS A 56 6.17 -1.74 2.16
N ILE A 57 6.46 -1.57 3.45
CA ILE A 57 6.14 -0.34 4.18
C ILE A 57 6.79 0.83 3.45
N GLY A 58 5.97 1.74 2.94
CA GLY A 58 6.42 3.04 2.43
C GLY A 58 6.28 4.10 3.51
N ALA A 59 6.81 5.29 3.26
CA ALA A 59 6.75 6.36 4.25
C ALA A 59 5.33 6.92 4.49
N TYR A 60 4.35 6.65 3.64
CA TYR A 60 3.05 7.33 3.66
C TYR A 60 1.90 6.41 4.06
N ARG A 61 0.99 6.92 4.89
CA ARG A 61 -0.30 6.32 5.19
C ARG A 61 -1.37 7.38 5.41
N PHE A 62 -2.65 7.02 5.32
CA PHE A 62 -3.71 7.89 5.81
C PHE A 62 -3.92 7.71 7.31
N SER A 63 -4.34 8.79 7.97
CA SER A 63 -4.91 8.75 9.32
C SER A 63 -6.11 7.79 9.35
N PRO A 64 -6.34 7.05 10.44
CA PRO A 64 -7.39 6.02 10.54
C PRO A 64 -8.82 6.58 10.57
N VAL A 65 -8.98 7.90 10.43
CA VAL A 65 -10.27 8.58 10.50
C VAL A 65 -10.38 9.53 9.32
N ALA A 66 -11.37 9.27 8.47
CA ALA A 66 -11.80 10.19 7.44
C ALA A 66 -12.79 11.21 8.01
N LYS A 67 -12.68 12.47 7.60
CA LYS A 67 -13.63 13.53 7.95
C LYS A 67 -14.64 13.71 6.82
N GLN A 68 -15.91 13.74 7.16
CA GLN A 68 -16.98 14.07 6.22
C GLN A 68 -17.39 15.53 6.40
N TYR A 69 -17.60 16.21 5.28
CA TYR A 69 -18.09 17.57 5.18
C TYR A 69 -19.32 17.63 4.26
N PRO A 70 -20.16 18.68 4.36
CA PRO A 70 -21.27 18.88 3.44
C PRO A 70 -20.84 18.91 1.97
N GLY A 71 -21.75 18.56 1.07
CA GLY A 71 -21.51 18.61 -0.38
C GLY A 71 -20.71 17.44 -0.94
N GLY A 72 -20.70 16.29 -0.26
CA GLY A 72 -20.01 15.08 -0.70
C GLY A 72 -18.49 15.15 -0.55
N LYS A 73 -17.99 15.99 0.36
CA LYS A 73 -16.56 16.19 0.59
C LYS A 73 -16.06 15.29 1.73
N TYR A 74 -14.99 14.54 1.45
CA TYR A 74 -14.37 13.59 2.36
C TYR A 74 -12.87 13.80 2.41
N CYS A 75 -12.31 13.99 3.60
CA CYS A 75 -10.91 14.35 3.78
C CYS A 75 -10.14 13.33 4.61
N PHE A 76 -8.88 13.13 4.24
CA PHE A 76 -7.93 12.21 4.85
C PHE A 76 -6.65 12.98 5.15
N ILE A 77 -6.06 12.74 6.32
CA ILE A 77 -4.76 13.31 6.68
C ILE A 77 -3.67 12.32 6.30
N ILE A 78 -2.66 12.75 5.55
CA ILE A 78 -1.48 11.92 5.30
C ILE A 78 -0.57 11.97 6.54
N LYS A 79 -0.15 10.79 6.99
CA LYS A 79 0.86 10.60 8.03
C LYS A 79 2.12 10.04 7.38
N VAL A 80 3.26 10.55 7.82
CA VAL A 80 4.57 10.15 7.34
C VAL A 80 5.31 9.37 8.42
N GLN A 81 5.71 8.14 8.12
CA GLN A 81 6.58 7.33 8.96
C GLN A 81 8.00 7.35 8.41
N SER A 82 8.87 8.11 9.07
CA SER A 82 10.31 8.11 8.80
C SER A 82 11.09 7.18 9.74
N GLN A 83 10.53 6.87 10.90
CA GLN A 83 11.16 5.99 11.88
C GLN A 83 10.92 4.52 11.53
N ASN A 84 12.00 3.72 11.54
CA ASN A 84 12.00 2.28 11.22
C ASN A 84 11.50 1.96 9.80
N CYS A 85 11.60 2.92 8.87
CA CYS A 85 11.36 2.70 7.45
C CYS A 85 12.69 2.80 6.71
N THR A 86 13.26 1.66 6.31
CA THR A 86 14.64 1.58 5.77
C THR A 86 14.72 1.15 4.30
N ASN A 87 13.60 0.80 3.67
CA ASN A 87 13.56 0.38 2.28
C ASN A 87 13.42 1.56 1.30
N SER A 88 13.53 1.28 -0.01
CA SER A 88 13.47 2.31 -1.06
C SER A 88 12.14 3.08 -1.13
N CYS A 89 11.06 2.55 -0.57
CA CYS A 89 9.75 3.21 -0.52
C CYS A 89 9.68 4.28 0.60
N CYS A 90 10.69 4.35 1.46
CA CYS A 90 10.73 5.27 2.61
C CYS A 90 11.26 6.67 2.27
N SER A 91 11.96 6.80 1.13
CA SER A 91 12.48 8.08 0.62
C SER A 91 11.84 8.50 -0.70
N ALA A 92 10.94 7.69 -1.24
CA ALA A 92 10.26 7.98 -2.50
C ALA A 92 9.27 9.13 -2.32
N ASP A 93 9.17 10.02 -3.30
CA ASP A 93 8.15 11.06 -3.33
C ASP A 93 6.76 10.47 -3.64
N LEU A 94 5.74 10.99 -2.96
CA LEU A 94 4.34 10.65 -3.17
C LEU A 94 3.80 11.39 -4.40
N ASN A 95 3.91 10.75 -5.56
CA ASN A 95 3.43 11.27 -6.84
C ASN A 95 2.01 10.78 -7.21
N LYS A 96 1.54 9.69 -6.59
CA LYS A 96 0.29 9.03 -6.93
C LYS A 96 -0.39 8.42 -5.70
N ILE A 97 -1.70 8.54 -5.64
CA ILE A 97 -2.57 7.80 -4.70
C ILE A 97 -3.62 7.04 -5.53
N GLU A 98 -3.84 5.77 -5.18
CA GLU A 98 -4.85 4.91 -5.82
C GLU A 98 -5.88 4.44 -4.79
N PHE A 99 -7.09 4.96 -4.99
CA PHE A 99 -8.38 4.53 -4.49
C PHE A 99 -8.72 3.09 -4.88
N ASN A 100 -8.77 2.10 -3.97
CA ASN A 100 -9.51 0.87 -4.27
C ASN A 100 -11.01 1.15 -4.12
N VAL A 101 -11.75 1.12 -5.23
CA VAL A 101 -13.14 1.61 -5.29
C VAL A 101 -14.05 0.62 -6.02
N SER A 102 -15.36 0.73 -5.86
CA SER A 102 -16.33 -0.08 -6.61
C SER A 102 -16.29 0.26 -8.11
N ASP A 103 -16.33 -0.76 -8.96
CA ASP A 103 -16.47 -0.57 -10.41
C ASP A 103 -17.81 0.03 -10.83
N SER A 104 -18.84 -0.05 -9.98
CA SER A 104 -20.14 0.61 -10.17
C SER A 104 -20.04 2.14 -10.24
N CYS A 105 -18.93 2.72 -9.77
CA CYS A 105 -18.63 4.14 -9.87
C CYS A 105 -18.18 4.56 -11.28
N ILE A 106 -17.76 3.61 -12.13
CA ILE A 106 -17.37 3.87 -13.52
C ILE A 106 -18.61 3.85 -14.40
N ILE A 107 -19.19 5.02 -14.62
CA ILE A 107 -20.42 5.19 -15.41
C ILE A 107 -20.23 6.16 -16.58
N GLN A 108 -21.17 6.15 -17.52
CA GLN A 108 -21.22 7.11 -18.62
C GLN A 108 -22.56 7.87 -18.61
N PRO A 109 -22.57 9.22 -18.66
CA PRO A 109 -21.41 10.12 -18.55
C PRO A 109 -20.66 9.99 -17.21
N ALA A 110 -19.37 10.33 -17.19
CA ALA A 110 -18.56 10.24 -15.98
C ALA A 110 -19.13 11.09 -14.81
N PRO A 111 -19.01 10.62 -13.55
CA PRO A 111 -19.40 11.38 -12.38
C PRO A 111 -18.44 12.56 -12.14
N GLU A 112 -18.90 13.56 -11.39
CA GLU A 112 -18.04 14.69 -11.00
C GLU A 112 -17.25 14.31 -9.74
N VAL A 113 -15.98 13.98 -9.93
CA VAL A 113 -15.05 13.71 -8.84
C VAL A 113 -13.92 14.73 -8.88
N LYS A 114 -13.68 15.40 -7.76
CA LYS A 114 -12.62 16.40 -7.60
C LYS A 114 -11.74 16.03 -6.42
N ALA A 115 -10.47 16.43 -6.47
CA ALA A 115 -9.54 16.27 -5.36
C ALA A 115 -8.82 17.57 -5.03
N THR A 116 -8.51 17.76 -3.75
CA THR A 116 -7.66 18.86 -3.27
C THR A 116 -6.59 18.34 -2.33
N ILE A 117 -5.43 19.00 -2.33
CA ILE A 117 -4.39 18.86 -1.31
C ILE A 117 -4.31 20.19 -0.56
N ASN A 118 -4.53 20.18 0.76
CA ASN A 118 -4.56 21.39 1.60
C ASN A 118 -5.49 22.48 1.03
N GLY A 119 -6.65 22.08 0.50
CA GLY A 119 -7.65 22.98 -0.09
C GLY A 119 -7.35 23.43 -1.53
N ILE A 120 -6.19 23.13 -2.11
CA ILE A 120 -5.83 23.47 -3.49
C ILE A 120 -6.17 22.29 -4.41
N TYR A 121 -6.88 22.55 -5.51
CA TYR A 121 -7.21 21.50 -6.48
C TYR A 121 -5.97 20.83 -7.05
N THR A 122 -6.04 19.50 -7.22
CA THR A 122 -4.98 18.75 -7.89
C THR A 122 -4.85 19.23 -9.35
N ARG A 123 -3.62 19.30 -9.85
CA ARG A 123 -3.33 19.74 -11.23
C ARG A 123 -4.06 18.89 -12.28
N VAL A 124 -4.17 17.59 -12.01
CA VAL A 124 -4.94 16.64 -12.79
C VAL A 124 -6.10 16.14 -11.94
N GLY A 125 -7.30 16.13 -12.51
CA GLY A 125 -8.49 15.63 -11.83
C GLY A 125 -8.39 14.12 -11.54
N PRO A 126 -9.09 13.63 -10.51
CA PRO A 126 -9.19 12.19 -10.25
C PRO A 126 -9.70 11.43 -11.47
N ALA A 127 -9.13 10.27 -11.74
CA ALA A 127 -9.48 9.45 -12.90
C ALA A 127 -9.80 8.01 -12.49
N PHE A 128 -10.91 7.49 -12.99
CA PHE A 128 -11.25 6.08 -12.83
C PHE A 128 -10.51 5.21 -13.86
N ALA A 129 -10.11 4.02 -13.45
CA ALA A 129 -9.55 3.01 -14.35
C ALA A 129 -9.88 1.60 -13.86
N TYR A 130 -9.97 0.66 -14.79
CA TYR A 130 -9.96 -0.76 -14.44
C TYR A 130 -8.52 -1.22 -14.19
N PRO A 131 -8.23 -1.85 -13.04
CA PRO A 131 -6.96 -2.52 -12.81
C PRO A 131 -6.78 -3.71 -13.76
N VAL A 132 -5.56 -3.96 -14.25
CA VAL A 132 -5.25 -5.09 -15.15
C VAL A 132 -5.54 -6.44 -14.49
N ASN A 133 -5.29 -6.55 -13.19
CA ASN A 133 -5.46 -7.78 -12.39
C ASN A 133 -6.34 -7.54 -11.15
N GLY A 134 -7.32 -6.63 -11.21
CA GLY A 134 -8.17 -6.38 -10.04
C GLY A 134 -9.24 -7.44 -9.85
N ARG A 135 -9.75 -7.52 -8.62
CA ARG A 135 -10.89 -8.35 -8.28
C ARG A 135 -12.14 -7.88 -9.04
N ASN A 136 -13.03 -8.79 -9.43
CA ASN A 136 -14.35 -8.41 -9.95
C ASN A 136 -15.09 -7.50 -8.95
N GLY A 137 -15.76 -6.46 -9.45
CA GLY A 137 -16.42 -5.47 -8.61
C GLY A 137 -15.50 -4.32 -8.16
N SER A 138 -14.20 -4.36 -8.52
CA SER A 138 -13.22 -3.34 -8.14
C SER A 138 -12.70 -2.53 -9.33
N ALA A 139 -12.42 -1.27 -9.02
CA ALA A 139 -11.84 -0.27 -9.89
C ALA A 139 -10.82 0.56 -9.11
N ILE A 140 -10.10 1.42 -9.82
CA ILE A 140 -9.16 2.38 -9.24
C ILE A 140 -9.69 3.80 -9.42
N LEU A 141 -9.72 4.60 -8.35
CA LEU A 141 -9.77 6.06 -8.43
C LEU A 141 -8.36 6.62 -8.23
N ARG A 142 -7.75 7.17 -9.27
CA ARG A 142 -6.35 7.60 -9.26
C ARG A 142 -6.21 9.10 -9.14
N LEU A 143 -5.34 9.53 -8.23
CA LEU A 143 -4.82 10.90 -8.12
C LEU A 143 -3.36 10.88 -8.55
N THR A 144 -2.97 11.73 -9.50
CA THR A 144 -1.60 11.77 -10.05
C THR A 144 -1.01 13.17 -9.98
N GLN A 145 0.30 13.27 -10.23
CA GLN A 145 1.05 14.54 -10.23
C GLN A 145 0.91 15.29 -8.90
N LEU A 146 0.93 14.54 -7.79
CA LEU A 146 0.79 15.11 -6.45
C LEU A 146 2.01 15.93 -6.04
N GLY A 147 3.21 15.51 -6.48
CA GLY A 147 4.47 16.23 -6.22
C GLY A 147 4.76 16.42 -4.74
N LEU A 148 4.27 15.51 -3.88
CA LEU A 148 4.49 15.57 -2.44
C LEU A 148 5.75 14.80 -2.07
N ASN A 149 6.55 15.33 -1.16
CA ASN A 149 7.68 14.65 -0.55
C ASN A 149 7.39 14.36 0.94
N LEU A 150 8.34 13.76 1.66
CA LEU A 150 8.19 13.45 3.08
C LEU A 150 7.78 14.65 3.93
N THR A 151 8.29 15.84 3.61
CA THR A 151 8.02 17.07 4.37
C THR A 151 6.66 17.65 3.99
N THR A 152 6.35 17.78 2.70
CA THR A 152 5.11 18.43 2.24
C THR A 152 3.89 17.51 2.35
N ALA A 153 4.09 16.20 2.46
CA ALA A 153 3.02 15.24 2.71
C ALA A 153 2.66 15.12 4.19
N ALA A 154 3.56 15.45 5.11
CA ALA A 154 3.29 15.34 6.53
C ALA A 154 2.11 16.23 6.93
N ASP A 155 1.05 15.59 7.45
CA ASP A 155 -0.21 16.23 7.84
C ASP A 155 -0.98 16.94 6.71
N ALA A 156 -0.61 16.69 5.45
CA ALA A 156 -1.35 17.20 4.31
C ALA A 156 -2.76 16.60 4.28
N GLU A 157 -3.77 17.45 4.07
CA GLU A 157 -5.16 17.06 3.94
C GLU A 157 -5.50 16.79 2.48
N VAL A 158 -5.76 15.52 2.17
CA VAL A 158 -6.30 15.08 0.87
C VAL A 158 -7.81 15.03 0.98
N CYS A 159 -8.52 15.82 0.19
CA CYS A 159 -9.97 15.74 0.12
C CYS A 159 -10.45 15.25 -1.24
N LEU A 160 -11.43 14.37 -1.25
CA LEU A 160 -12.25 14.02 -2.40
C LEU A 160 -13.57 14.75 -2.29
N THR A 161 -14.10 15.26 -3.40
CA THR A 161 -15.50 15.69 -3.52
C THR A 161 -16.18 14.79 -4.52
N LEU A 162 -17.15 14.03 -4.04
CA LEU A 162 -17.89 13.03 -4.80
C LEU A 162 -19.27 13.58 -5.16
N LYS A 163 -19.59 13.60 -6.44
CA LYS A 163 -20.90 14.00 -6.94
C LYS A 163 -21.33 13.09 -8.07
N THR A 164 -22.65 12.93 -8.17
CA THR A 164 -23.26 12.28 -9.33
C THR A 164 -23.01 13.10 -10.60
N ASN A 165 -23.12 12.44 -11.74
CA ASN A 165 -23.17 13.12 -13.03
C ASN A 165 -24.50 13.88 -13.20
N ARG A 166 -24.64 14.59 -14.33
CA ARG A 166 -25.86 15.34 -14.70
C ARG A 166 -27.15 14.49 -14.78
N LEU A 167 -27.04 13.16 -14.77
CA LEU A 167 -28.17 12.22 -14.81
C LEU A 167 -28.47 11.62 -13.41
N GLY A 168 -27.84 12.13 -12.35
CA GLY A 168 -28.01 11.63 -10.99
C GLY A 168 -27.35 10.25 -10.75
N LYS A 169 -26.42 9.83 -11.62
CA LYS A 169 -25.73 8.54 -11.51
C LYS A 169 -24.31 8.72 -10.97
N GLY A 170 -23.78 7.68 -10.32
CA GLY A 170 -22.40 7.60 -9.86
C GLY A 170 -22.31 7.57 -8.33
N CYS A 171 -21.11 7.32 -7.81
CA CYS A 171 -20.86 7.26 -6.38
C CYS A 171 -20.72 8.68 -5.81
N ALA A 172 -21.66 9.08 -4.96
CA ALA A 172 -21.70 10.38 -4.31
C ALA A 172 -21.31 10.32 -2.83
N THR A 173 -21.08 9.12 -2.30
CA THR A 173 -20.66 8.90 -0.91
C THR A 173 -19.45 7.96 -0.84
N LEU A 174 -18.73 7.96 0.29
CA LEU A 174 -17.61 7.02 0.49
C LEU A 174 -18.07 5.57 0.52
N GLU A 175 -19.23 5.30 1.11
CA GLU A 175 -19.81 3.96 1.20
C GLU A 175 -20.12 3.38 -0.18
N GLN A 176 -20.62 4.21 -1.09
CA GLN A 176 -20.82 3.83 -2.49
C GLN A 176 -19.49 3.66 -3.23
N LEU A 177 -18.49 4.47 -2.87
CA LEU A 177 -17.15 4.40 -3.45
C LEU A 177 -16.41 3.12 -2.99
N CYS A 178 -16.69 2.60 -1.80
CA CYS A 178 -16.06 1.39 -1.28
C CYS A 178 -16.41 0.13 -2.09
N VAL A 179 -15.44 -0.78 -2.22
CA VAL A 179 -15.71 -2.15 -2.68
C VAL A 179 -16.43 -2.91 -1.55
N PRO A 180 -17.58 -3.56 -1.80
CA PRO A 180 -18.24 -4.39 -0.80
C PRO A 180 -17.31 -5.53 -0.35
N PRO A 181 -17.27 -5.88 0.95
CA PRO A 181 -16.57 -7.08 1.39
C PRO A 181 -17.13 -8.35 0.69
N PRO A 182 -16.31 -9.41 0.51
CA PRO A 182 -16.77 -10.71 0.00
C PRO A 182 -17.94 -11.30 0.80
#